data_AF-A0A7E4ZU74-F1
#
_entry.id   AF-A0A7E4ZU74-F1
#
_cell.length_a   1.000
_cell.length_b   1.000
_cell.length_c   1.000
_cell.angle_alpha   90.00
_cell.angle_beta   90.00
_cell.angle_gamma   90.00
#
_symmetry.space_group_name_H-M   'P 1'
#
loop_
_entity.id
_entity.type
_entity.pdbx_description
1 polymer ?
#
loop_
_entity_poly.entity_id
_entity_poly.type
_entity_poly.pdbx_seq_one_letter_code
_entity_poly.pdbx_strand_id
1 'polypeptide(L)'
;MGFAYMKTLHGLIALLQLAVGFGALFACSFVWTNGDVYFQFYFTHIPAQIYVMFALLITWFITIVLTFSELFGGNTMEKLGKMKLILIHIFNAVLMIIAAAVDSYYVHVNTSGYYYYTRLIVVTVFSWILVASYIVQIIYVILQ
;
A
#
# COMPACT_ATOMS: atom_id res chain seq x y z
N MET A 1 4.71 0.32 -26.05
CA MET A 1 4.02 1.32 -25.21
C MET A 1 4.29 1.13 -23.71
N GLY A 2 4.38 -0.09 -23.17
CA GLY A 2 4.60 -0.32 -21.72
C GLY A 2 5.84 0.36 -21.10
N PHE A 3 7.01 0.34 -21.76
CA PHE A 3 8.20 1.07 -21.26
C PHE A 3 8.07 2.60 -21.34
N ALA A 4 7.16 3.13 -22.15
CA ALA A 4 6.88 4.57 -22.20
C ALA A 4 6.00 4.99 -21.02
N TYR A 5 5.03 4.16 -20.63
CA TYR A 5 4.20 4.37 -19.44
C TYR A 5 5.05 4.48 -18.17
N MET A 6 6.05 3.60 -17.99
CA MET A 6 6.96 3.65 -16.83
C MET A 6 7.82 4.93 -16.77
N LYS A 7 7.95 5.67 -17.87
CA LYS A 7 8.64 6.96 -17.90
C LYS A 7 7.72 8.14 -17.58
N THR A 8 6.41 7.91 -17.48
CA THR A 8 5.45 8.93 -17.06
C THR A 8 5.42 9.05 -15.53
N LEU A 9 5.04 10.23 -15.02
CA LEU A 9 4.87 10.45 -13.60
C LEU A 9 3.86 9.46 -12.99
N HIS A 10 2.74 9.24 -13.69
CA HIS A 10 1.70 8.30 -13.25
C HIS A 10 2.23 6.86 -13.14
N GLY A 11 3.00 6.39 -14.13
CA GLY A 11 3.60 5.06 -14.11
C GLY A 11 4.71 4.90 -13.05
N LEU A 12 5.51 5.94 -12.81
CA LEU A 12 6.51 5.94 -11.74
C LEU A 12 5.87 5.83 -10.36
N ILE A 13 4.78 6.56 -10.12
CA ILE A 13 4.06 6.50 -8.84
C ILE A 13 3.37 5.14 -8.68
N ALA A 14 2.81 4.57 -9.76
CA ALA A 14 2.23 3.23 -9.72
C ALA A 14 3.28 2.15 -9.38
N LEU A 15 4.48 2.25 -9.96
CA LEU A 15 5.61 1.38 -9.61
C LEU A 15 6.07 1.55 -8.16
N LEU A 16 6.14 2.80 -7.67
CA LEU A 16 6.42 3.08 -6.27
C LEU A 16 5.37 2.43 -5.37
N GLN A 17 4.09 2.55 -5.70
CA GLN A 17 2.99 1.91 -4.95
C GLN A 17 3.11 0.39 -4.93
N LEU A 18 3.51 -0.22 -6.04
CA LEU A 18 3.76 -1.66 -6.08
C LEU A 18 4.92 -2.10 -5.20
N ALA A 19 6.05 -1.38 -5.28
CA ALA A 19 7.25 -1.71 -4.51
C ALA A 19 7.05 -1.47 -3.01
N VAL A 20 6.52 -0.30 -2.63
CA VAL A 20 6.25 0.06 -1.24
C VAL A 20 5.10 -0.78 -0.68
N GLY A 21 4.05 -1.05 -1.46
CA GLY A 21 2.94 -1.92 -1.07
C GLY A 21 3.39 -3.35 -0.80
N PHE A 22 4.23 -3.91 -1.69
CA PHE A 22 4.84 -5.22 -1.45
C PHE A 22 5.76 -5.21 -0.23
N GLY A 23 6.59 -4.18 -0.08
CA GLY A 23 7.46 -4.02 1.08
C GLY A 23 6.68 -3.93 2.40
N ALA A 24 5.52 -3.26 2.39
CA ALA A 24 4.64 -3.12 3.55
C ALA A 24 3.96 -4.45 3.88
N LEU A 25 3.46 -5.18 2.87
CA LEU A 25 2.90 -6.53 3.05
C LEU A 25 3.95 -7.49 3.61
N PHE A 26 5.13 -7.50 3.00
CA PHE A 26 6.24 -8.34 3.45
C PHE A 26 6.61 -7.99 4.88
N ALA A 27 6.85 -6.71 5.19
CA ALA A 27 7.16 -6.28 6.54
C ALA A 27 6.05 -6.66 7.53
N CYS A 28 4.77 -6.47 7.17
CA CYS A 28 3.65 -6.79 8.04
C CYS A 28 3.61 -8.28 8.39
N SER A 29 3.81 -9.17 7.42
CA SER A 29 3.80 -10.62 7.62
C SER A 29 5.11 -11.20 8.13
N PHE A 30 6.24 -10.50 7.95
CA PHE A 30 7.56 -11.00 8.29
C PHE A 30 7.82 -10.93 9.79
N VAL A 31 8.21 -12.09 10.34
CA VAL A 31 8.51 -12.24 11.74
C VAL A 31 9.80 -13.07 11.91
N TRP A 32 10.86 -12.43 12.37
CA TRP A 32 12.14 -12.99 12.81
C TRP A 32 12.37 -13.04 14.35
N THR A 33 11.89 -14.07 15.06
CA THR A 33 12.13 -14.20 16.52
C THR A 33 13.25 -15.19 16.83
N ASN A 34 14.12 -14.91 17.82
CA ASN A 34 15.10 -15.87 18.36
C ASN A 34 15.94 -16.66 17.31
N GLY A 35 16.19 -16.09 16.13
CA GLY A 35 16.90 -16.77 15.03
C GLY A 35 16.00 -17.48 14.02
N ASP A 36 14.73 -17.70 14.34
CA ASP A 36 13.74 -18.30 13.45
C ASP A 36 12.97 -17.23 12.68
N VAL A 37 12.75 -17.49 11.39
CA VAL A 37 12.00 -16.61 10.49
C VAL A 37 10.74 -17.32 10.04
N TYR A 38 9.59 -16.69 10.26
CA TYR A 38 8.28 -17.18 9.82
C TYR A 38 7.42 -16.06 9.25
N PHE A 39 6.50 -16.45 8.37
CA PHE A 39 5.45 -15.59 7.85
C PHE A 39 4.17 -15.79 8.67
N GLN A 40 3.73 -14.72 9.32
CA GLN A 40 2.54 -14.75 10.15
C GLN A 40 1.42 -13.96 9.47
N PHE A 41 0.29 -14.63 9.24
CA PHE A 41 -0.92 -14.04 8.67
C PHE A 41 -2.01 -13.75 9.71
N TYR A 42 -1.83 -14.26 10.93
CA TYR A 42 -2.78 -14.11 12.04
C TYR A 42 -2.05 -13.69 13.31
N PHE A 43 -2.38 -12.52 13.86
CA PHE A 43 -1.74 -11.95 15.04
C PHE A 43 -2.65 -12.05 16.26
N THR A 44 -2.36 -12.99 17.17
CA THR A 44 -3.11 -13.16 18.44
C THR A 44 -2.94 -11.98 19.39
N HIS A 45 -1.76 -11.35 19.42
CA HIS A 45 -1.43 -10.27 20.36
C HIS A 45 -1.80 -8.87 19.84
N ILE A 46 -2.03 -8.72 18.53
CA ILE A 46 -2.38 -7.46 17.87
C ILE A 46 -3.47 -7.77 16.83
N PRO A 47 -4.72 -8.03 17.25
CA PRO A 47 -5.75 -8.52 16.35
C PRO A 47 -6.06 -7.53 15.21
N ALA A 48 -5.90 -6.22 15.44
CA ALA A 48 -6.18 -5.22 14.42
C ALA A 48 -5.15 -5.19 13.27
N GLN A 49 -3.98 -5.83 13.42
CA GLN A 49 -3.01 -5.98 12.34
C GLN A 49 -3.56 -6.82 11.17
N ILE A 50 -4.54 -7.69 11.41
CA ILE A 50 -5.19 -8.45 10.33
C ILE A 50 -5.91 -7.51 9.35
N TYR A 51 -6.51 -6.43 9.86
CA TYR A 51 -7.20 -5.44 9.03
C TYR A 51 -6.20 -4.61 8.22
N VAL A 52 -5.06 -4.27 8.82
CA VAL A 52 -3.95 -3.60 8.12
C VAL A 52 -3.45 -4.46 6.97
N MET A 53 -3.18 -5.74 7.23
CA MET A 53 -2.71 -6.68 6.22
C MET A 53 -3.73 -6.88 5.10
N PHE A 54 -5.02 -6.98 5.44
CA PHE A 54 -6.10 -7.06 4.47
C PHE A 54 -6.23 -5.81 3.60
N ALA A 55 -6.15 -4.62 4.22
CA ALA A 55 -6.16 -3.34 3.51
C ALA A 55 -4.98 -3.22 2.54
N LEU A 56 -3.77 -3.54 3.00
CA LEU A 56 -2.56 -3.58 2.17
C LEU A 56 -2.70 -4.55 0.99
N LEU A 57 -3.29 -5.73 1.21
CA LEU A 57 -3.43 -6.75 0.18
C LEU A 57 -4.39 -6.30 -0.92
N ILE A 58 -5.56 -5.74 -0.53
CA ILE A 58 -6.55 -5.23 -1.47
C ILE A 58 -5.98 -4.07 -2.28
N THR A 59 -5.38 -3.08 -1.62
CA THR A 59 -4.85 -1.90 -2.31
C THR A 59 -3.70 -2.26 -3.25
N TRP A 60 -2.82 -3.18 -2.84
CA TRP A 60 -1.76 -3.70 -3.68
C TRP A 60 -2.29 -4.45 -4.91
N PHE A 61 -3.29 -5.31 -4.74
CA PHE A 61 -3.90 -6.03 -5.86
C PHE A 61 -4.59 -5.08 -6.86
N ILE A 62 -5.31 -4.07 -6.35
CA ILE A 62 -5.91 -3.03 -7.21
C ILE A 62 -4.82 -2.29 -7.99
N THR A 63 -3.73 -1.88 -7.33
CA THR A 63 -2.61 -1.20 -8.00
C THR A 63 -1.96 -2.10 -9.05
N ILE A 64 -1.83 -3.41 -8.80
CA ILE A 64 -1.36 -4.38 -9.80
C ILE A 64 -2.25 -4.36 -11.04
N VAL A 65 -3.55 -4.57 -10.86
CA VAL A 65 -4.49 -4.65 -11.98
C VAL A 65 -4.46 -3.38 -12.83
N LEU A 66 -4.45 -2.20 -12.19
CA LEU A 66 -4.37 -0.91 -12.88
C LEU A 66 -3.04 -0.76 -13.63
N THR A 67 -1.92 -1.09 -12.99
CA THR A 67 -0.58 -0.97 -13.60
C THR A 67 -0.43 -1.91 -14.78
N PHE A 68 -0.86 -3.16 -14.66
CA PHE A 68 -0.80 -4.13 -15.75
C PHE A 68 -1.74 -3.74 -16.91
N SER A 69 -2.93 -3.23 -16.62
CA SER A 69 -3.84 -2.69 -17.65
C SER A 69 -3.14 -1.65 -18.52
N GLU A 70 -2.43 -0.70 -17.89
CA GLU A 70 -1.66 0.34 -18.59
C GLU A 70 -0.43 -0.21 -19.33
N LEU A 71 0.32 -1.14 -18.72
CA LEU A 71 1.51 -1.73 -19.34
C LEU A 71 1.18 -2.51 -20.62
N PHE A 72 0.03 -3.19 -20.65
CA PHE A 72 -0.47 -3.91 -21.84
C PHE A 72 -1.19 -3.01 -22.85
N GLY A 73 -1.04 -1.68 -22.74
CA GLY A 73 -1.57 -0.72 -23.70
C GLY A 73 -3.06 -0.41 -23.53
N GLY A 74 -3.65 -0.78 -22.39
CA GLY A 74 -4.98 -0.34 -22.02
C GLY A 74 -4.93 1.08 -21.47
N ASN A 75 -5.58 2.03 -22.15
CA ASN A 75 -5.79 3.37 -21.61
C ASN A 75 -6.90 3.32 -20.54
N THR A 76 -6.51 3.10 -19.28
CA THR A 76 -7.42 2.88 -18.15
C THR A 76 -8.29 4.11 -17.91
N MET A 77 -7.76 5.31 -18.14
CA MET A 77 -8.52 6.55 -18.04
C MET A 77 -9.65 6.63 -19.08
N GLU A 78 -9.41 6.13 -20.29
CA GLU A 78 -10.41 6.08 -21.38
C GLU A 78 -11.42 4.93 -21.17
N LYS A 79 -10.95 3.76 -20.70
CA LYS A 79 -11.80 2.57 -20.49
C LYS A 79 -12.71 2.65 -19.27
N LEU A 80 -12.18 3.11 -18.12
CA LEU A 80 -12.94 3.22 -16.87
C LEU A 80 -13.64 4.58 -16.75
N GLY A 81 -13.10 5.61 -17.40
CA GLY A 81 -13.51 6.99 -17.21
C GLY A 81 -12.88 7.61 -15.96
N LYS A 82 -12.52 8.90 -16.08
CA LYS A 82 -11.84 9.71 -15.06
C LYS A 82 -12.48 9.62 -13.67
N MET A 83 -13.81 9.73 -13.57
CA MET A 83 -14.51 9.70 -12.28
C MET A 83 -14.38 8.35 -11.55
N LYS A 84 -14.43 7.22 -12.29
CA LYS A 84 -14.28 5.90 -11.65
C LYS A 84 -12.86 5.67 -11.17
N LEU A 85 -11.87 6.12 -11.94
CA LEU A 85 -10.46 6.03 -11.55
C LEU A 85 -10.16 6.84 -10.28
N ILE A 86 -10.71 8.06 -10.19
CA ILE A 86 -10.62 8.89 -8.97
C ILE A 86 -11.23 8.18 -7.77
N LEU A 87 -12.43 7.59 -7.92
CA LEU A 87 -13.09 6.86 -6.83
C LEU A 87 -12.26 5.66 -6.35
N ILE A 88 -11.61 4.93 -7.25
CA ILE A 88 -10.71 3.82 -6.88
C ILE A 88 -9.51 4.35 -6.08
N HIS A 89 -8.88 5.44 -6.52
CA HIS A 89 -7.75 6.00 -5.77
C HIS A 89 -8.17 6.59 -4.42
N ILE A 90 -9.34 7.23 -4.31
CA ILE A 90 -9.90 7.70 -3.04
C ILE A 90 -10.16 6.52 -2.10
N PHE A 91 -10.77 5.45 -2.61
CA PHE A 91 -11.01 4.24 -1.82
C PHE A 91 -9.71 3.65 -1.28
N ASN A 92 -8.68 3.53 -2.12
CA ASN A 92 -7.36 3.05 -1.71
C ASN A 92 -6.70 3.99 -0.69
N ALA A 93 -6.81 5.30 -0.88
CA ALA A 93 -6.28 6.29 0.06
C ALA A 93 -6.94 6.16 1.44
N VAL A 94 -8.27 6.01 1.49
CA VAL A 94 -9.01 5.85 2.75
C VAL A 94 -8.61 4.56 3.47
N LEU A 95 -8.54 3.43 2.74
CA LEU A 95 -8.06 2.17 3.32
C LEU A 95 -6.65 2.32 3.88
N MET A 96 -5.76 3.01 3.18
CA MET A 96 -4.40 3.21 3.64
C MET A 96 -4.29 4.18 4.81
N ILE A 97 -5.16 5.19 4.91
CA ILE A 97 -5.23 6.07 6.08
C ILE A 97 -5.65 5.27 7.32
N ILE A 98 -6.67 4.41 7.19
CA ILE A 98 -7.11 3.54 8.29
C ILE A 98 -5.97 2.62 8.71
N ALA A 99 -5.31 1.96 7.75
CA ALA A 99 -4.18 1.07 8.02
C ALA A 99 -3.02 1.81 8.72
N ALA A 100 -2.61 2.97 8.19
CA ALA A 100 -1.55 3.78 8.75
C ALA A 100 -1.89 4.30 10.16
N ALA A 101 -3.14 4.68 10.42
CA ALA A 101 -3.59 5.13 11.73
C ALA A 101 -3.54 4.01 12.77
N VAL A 102 -3.98 2.80 12.40
CA VAL A 102 -3.92 1.61 13.26
C VAL A 102 -2.47 1.28 13.63
N ASP A 103 -1.57 1.22 12.65
CA ASP A 103 -0.17 0.94 12.95
C ASP A 103 0.50 2.08 13.74
N SER A 104 0.17 3.34 13.45
CA SER A 104 0.68 4.49 14.21
C SER A 104 0.26 4.42 15.69
N TYR A 105 -0.98 3.99 15.96
CA TYR A 105 -1.46 3.75 17.32
C TYR A 105 -0.64 2.65 18.01
N TYR A 106 -0.38 1.53 17.34
CA TYR A 106 0.41 0.44 17.93
C TYR A 106 1.88 0.79 18.12
N VAL A 107 2.46 1.62 17.25
CA VAL A 107 3.81 2.18 17.45
C VAL A 107 3.83 3.09 18.69
N HIS A 108 2.78 3.89 18.92
CA HIS A 108 2.71 4.76 20.09
C HIS A 108 2.53 3.98 21.41
N VAL A 109 1.67 2.96 21.42
CA VAL A 109 1.33 2.22 22.65
C VAL A 109 2.37 1.16 23.00
N ASN A 110 3.03 0.53 22.01
CA ASN A 110 4.05 -0.51 22.25
C ASN A 110 5.47 0.06 22.26
N THR A 111 5.77 0.98 23.17
CA THR A 111 7.11 1.61 23.31
C THR A 111 8.13 0.71 24.02
N SER A 112 7.69 -0.36 24.68
CA SER A 112 8.53 -1.25 25.49
C SER A 112 8.94 -2.52 24.73
N GLY A 113 10.04 -2.44 23.96
CA GLY A 113 10.96 -3.56 23.69
C GLY A 113 10.42 -4.82 23.01
N TYR A 114 9.15 -4.86 22.59
CA TYR A 114 8.61 -6.04 21.95
C TYR A 114 9.25 -6.23 20.59
N TYR A 115 9.57 -7.49 20.34
CA TYR A 115 10.11 -8.04 19.11
C TYR A 115 9.38 -7.58 17.81
N TYR A 116 8.17 -7.06 17.93
CA TYR A 116 7.34 -6.52 16.84
C TYR A 116 7.51 -5.02 16.56
N TYR A 117 8.25 -4.26 17.37
CA TYR A 117 8.27 -2.79 17.30
C TYR A 117 8.87 -2.25 15.99
N THR A 118 10.05 -2.74 15.59
CA THR A 118 10.71 -2.32 14.33
C THR A 118 9.83 -2.61 13.12
N ARG A 119 9.16 -3.77 13.14
CA ARG A 119 8.22 -4.16 12.09
C ARG A 119 7.08 -3.15 11.97
N LEU A 120 6.43 -2.81 13.09
CA LEU A 120 5.32 -1.86 13.12
C LEU A 120 5.76 -0.48 12.60
N ILE A 121 6.97 -0.01 12.93
CA ILE A 121 7.51 1.24 12.39
C ILE A 121 7.62 1.18 10.86
N VAL A 122 8.22 0.11 10.33
CA VAL A 122 8.41 -0.04 8.87
C VAL A 122 7.06 -0.04 8.15
N VAL A 123 6.08 -0.82 8.63
CA VAL A 123 4.73 -0.87 8.02
C VAL A 123 4.03 0.48 8.14
N THR A 124 4.19 1.19 9.27
CA THR A 124 3.64 2.55 9.47
C THR A 124 4.19 3.52 8.43
N VAL A 125 5.52 3.58 8.29
CA VAL A 125 6.19 4.50 7.36
C VAL A 125 5.77 4.20 5.92
N PHE A 126 5.77 2.93 5.53
CA PHE A 126 5.37 2.54 4.18
C PHE A 126 3.88 2.82 3.92
N SER A 127 3.01 2.61 4.90
CA SER A 127 1.59 2.93 4.78
C SER A 127 1.36 4.43 4.56
N TRP A 128 2.08 5.30 5.27
CA TRP A 128 2.01 6.75 5.04
C TRP A 128 2.56 7.18 3.67
N ILE A 129 3.64 6.54 3.19
CA ILE A 129 4.13 6.76 1.83
C ILE A 129 3.06 6.35 0.80
N LEU A 130 2.36 5.24 1.02
CA LEU A 130 1.27 4.81 0.16
C LEU A 130 0.10 5.80 0.17
N VAL A 131 -0.29 6.32 1.34
CA VAL A 131 -1.31 7.39 1.44
C VAL A 131 -0.91 8.58 0.58
N ALA A 132 0.29 9.11 0.76
CA ALA A 132 0.79 10.24 -0.02
C ALA A 132 0.79 9.94 -1.52
N SER A 133 1.22 8.75 -1.92
CA SER A 133 1.24 8.35 -3.32
C SER A 133 -0.17 8.29 -3.95
N TYR A 134 -1.18 7.80 -3.23
CA TYR A 134 -2.56 7.77 -3.72
C TYR A 134 -3.14 9.17 -3.85
N ILE A 135 -2.81 10.08 -2.92
CA ILE A 135 -3.21 11.50 -3.03
C ILE A 135 -2.60 12.13 -4.28
N VAL A 136 -1.31 11.91 -4.55
CA VAL A 136 -0.66 12.42 -5.77
C VAL A 136 -1.32 11.85 -7.03
N GLN A 137 -1.70 10.56 -7.03
CA GLN A 137 -2.43 9.97 -8.17
C GLN A 137 -3.80 10.61 -8.38
N ILE A 138 -4.55 10.89 -7.31
CA ILE A 138 -5.84 11.59 -7.41
C ILE A 138 -5.65 12.96 -8.05
N ILE A 139 -4.67 13.74 -7.57
CA ILE A 139 -4.35 15.07 -8.10
C ILE A 139 -3.97 14.98 -9.57
N TYR A 140 -3.11 14.03 -9.94
CA TYR A 140 -2.70 13.81 -11.32
C TYR A 140 -3.90 13.54 -12.25
N VAL A 141 -4.79 12.63 -11.85
CA VAL A 141 -5.98 12.29 -12.64
C VAL A 141 -6.93 13.48 -12.76
N ILE A 142 -7.03 14.33 -11.72
CA ILE A 142 -7.85 15.55 -11.76
C ILE A 142 -7.29 16.58 -12.76
N LEU A 143 -5.96 16.71 -12.83
CA LEU A 143 -5.29 17.72 -13.67
C LEU A 143 -5.18 17.35 -15.17
N GLN A 144 -5.28 16.06 -15.52
CA GLN A 144 -5.35 15.59 -16.91
C GLN A 144 -6.76 15.71 -17.49
#